data_AF-A0A2L2YVJ3-F1
#
_entry.id   AF-A0A2L2YVJ3-F1
#
_cell.length_a   1.000
_cell.length_b   1.000
_cell.length_c   1.000
_cell.angle_alpha   90.00
_cell.angle_beta   90.00
_cell.angle_gamma   90.00
#
_symmetry.space_group_name_H-M   'P 1'
#
loop_
_entity.id
_entity.type
_entity.pdbx_description
1 polymer ?
#
loop_
_entity_poly.entity_id
_entity_poly.type
_entity_poly.pdbx_seq_one_letter_code
_entity_poly.pdbx_strand_id
1 'polypeptide(L)'
;IGVCLARCDVTMCVIALMISVGAIGCCYSGYMLSHIDLSPEYAGTLMGIANMSSALTGFLAPLTVGILTEEDQSLRQWHTAFGITIIILIISNLVFVFFSSAQKQDWLSTDPKNNAEDMTYSSLKQDNFLNDFNSKDLQVL
;
A
#
# COMPACT_ATOMS: atom_id res chain seq x y z
N ILE A 1 -1.77 14.51 12.23
CA ILE A 1 -2.10 14.86 13.65
C ILE A 1 -0.82 15.04 14.48
N GLY A 2 0.10 14.07 14.53
CA GLY A 2 1.35 14.18 15.31
C GLY A 2 2.24 15.39 14.96
N VAL A 3 2.40 15.69 13.66
CA VAL A 3 3.17 16.86 13.18
C VAL A 3 2.50 18.21 13.53
N CYS A 4 1.17 18.23 13.68
CA CYS A 4 0.42 19.45 14.01
C CYS A 4 0.47 19.81 15.51
N LEU A 5 0.83 18.85 16.39
CA LEU A 5 0.94 19.07 17.84
C LEU A 5 2.36 19.47 18.27
N ALA A 6 3.38 19.20 17.45
CA ALA A 6 4.77 19.52 17.73
C ALA A 6 5.07 20.98 17.38
N ARG A 7 4.56 21.91 18.19
CA ARG A 7 4.59 23.35 17.89
C ARG A 7 5.93 24.05 18.22
N CYS A 8 6.95 23.34 18.74
CA CYS A 8 8.22 23.99 19.12
C CYS A 8 9.51 23.14 19.03
N ASP A 9 9.50 21.87 18.61
CA ASP A 9 10.76 21.09 18.54
C ASP A 9 10.84 20.27 17.25
N VAL A 10 11.79 20.63 16.39
CA VAL A 10 12.08 19.97 15.11
C VAL A 10 12.43 18.49 15.34
N THR A 11 13.06 18.18 16.46
CA THR A 11 13.49 16.82 16.82
C THR A 11 12.30 15.88 17.02
N MET A 12 11.25 16.34 17.73
CA MET A 12 10.03 15.56 17.93
C MET A 12 9.27 15.35 16.62
N CYS A 13 9.23 16.37 15.76
CA CYS A 13 8.66 16.23 14.41
C CYS A 13 9.36 15.16 13.59
N VAL A 14 10.69 15.16 13.56
CA VAL A 14 11.49 14.19 12.78
C VAL A 14 11.29 12.77 13.33
N ILE A 15 11.30 12.58 14.65
CA ILE A 15 11.08 11.25 15.25
C ILE A 15 9.66 10.74 14.94
N ALA A 16 8.65 11.59 15.09
CA ALA A 16 7.27 11.22 14.77
C ALA A 16 7.09 10.86 13.28
N LEU A 17 7.78 11.59 12.38
CA LEU A 17 7.81 11.27 10.95
C LEU A 17 8.49 9.92 10.68
N MET A 18 9.64 9.67 11.30
CA MET A 18 10.37 8.40 11.15
C MET A 18 9.53 7.20 11.58
N ILE A 19 8.87 7.29 12.73
CA ILE A 19 7.97 6.23 13.22
C ILE A 19 6.80 6.03 12.26
N SER A 20 6.21 7.12 11.76
CA SER A 20 5.08 7.04 10.83
C SER A 20 5.48 6.36 9.52
N VAL A 21 6.62 6.75 8.93
CA VAL A 21 7.13 6.15 7.68
C VAL A 21 7.52 4.69 7.89
N GLY A 22 8.15 4.36 9.02
CA GLY A 22 8.45 2.97 9.38
C GLY A 22 7.19 2.11 9.49
N ALA A 23 6.15 2.62 10.13
CA ALA A 23 4.86 1.93 10.23
C ALA A 23 4.20 1.72 8.86
N ILE A 24 4.27 2.71 7.95
CA ILE A 24 3.77 2.58 6.58
C ILE A 24 4.48 1.44 5.84
N GLY A 25 5.80 1.31 5.99
CA GLY A 25 6.57 0.21 5.41
C GLY A 25 6.15 -1.17 5.92
N CYS A 26 5.90 -1.29 7.23
CA CYS A 26 5.37 -2.53 7.82
C CYS A 26 3.95 -2.87 7.36
N CYS A 27 3.09 -1.87 7.14
CA CYS A 27 1.75 -2.10 6.59
C CYS A 27 1.80 -2.53 5.12
N TYR A 28 2.75 -2.00 4.33
CA TYR A 28 2.88 -2.30 2.91
C TYR A 28 3.23 -3.77 2.65
N SER A 29 4.06 -4.38 3.50
CA SER A 29 4.38 -5.81 3.39
C SER A 29 3.15 -6.70 3.63
N GLY A 30 2.30 -6.35 4.60
CA GLY A 30 1.03 -7.05 4.87
C GLY A 30 0.00 -6.88 3.75
N TYR A 31 -0.03 -5.71 3.12
CA TYR A 31 -0.89 -5.43 1.96
C TYR A 31 -0.55 -6.31 0.75
N MET A 32 0.75 -6.50 0.46
CA MET A 32 1.18 -7.35 -0.66
C MET A 32 0.76 -8.82 -0.47
N LEU A 33 0.78 -9.34 0.76
CA LEU A 33 0.34 -10.71 1.08
C LEU A 33 -1.18 -10.87 0.91
N SER A 34 -1.95 -9.88 1.36
CA SER A 34 -3.42 -9.92 1.31
C SER A 34 -3.99 -9.98 -0.12
N HIS A 35 -3.28 -9.41 -1.10
CA HIS A 35 -3.69 -9.48 -2.51
C HIS A 35 -3.43 -10.83 -3.17
N ILE A 36 -2.37 -11.51 -2.76
CA ILE A 36 -2.00 -12.85 -3.24
C ILE A 36 -2.98 -13.89 -2.68
N ASP A 37 -3.43 -13.70 -1.43
CA ASP A 37 -4.34 -14.63 -0.76
C ASP A 37 -5.82 -14.50 -1.20
N LEU A 38 -6.24 -13.34 -1.72
CA LEU A 38 -7.65 -13.08 -2.02
C LEU A 38 -8.07 -13.47 -3.45
N SER A 39 -7.16 -13.41 -4.44
CA SER A 39 -7.44 -13.87 -5.82
C SER A 39 -6.18 -13.83 -6.72
N PRO A 40 -5.51 -14.96 -7.02
CA PRO A 40 -4.36 -14.95 -7.93
C PRO A 40 -4.72 -14.56 -9.38
N GLU A 41 -5.93 -14.85 -9.85
CA GLU A 41 -6.36 -14.55 -11.23
C GLU A 41 -6.68 -13.06 -11.50
N TYR A 42 -7.14 -12.31 -10.49
CA TYR A 42 -7.53 -10.90 -10.65
C TYR A 42 -6.56 -9.91 -10.00
N ALA A 43 -5.50 -10.41 -9.34
CA ALA A 43 -4.49 -9.59 -8.67
C ALA A 43 -3.86 -8.55 -9.62
N GLY A 44 -3.58 -8.91 -10.88
CA GLY A 44 -2.96 -8.01 -11.86
C GLY A 44 -3.83 -6.80 -12.23
N THR A 45 -5.12 -7.02 -12.52
CA THR A 45 -6.05 -5.93 -12.88
C THR A 45 -6.39 -5.06 -11.66
N LEU A 46 -6.59 -5.67 -10.48
CA LEU A 46 -6.83 -4.91 -9.24
C LEU A 46 -5.61 -4.05 -8.87
N MET A 47 -4.41 -4.61 -8.97
CA MET A 47 -3.16 -3.90 -8.72
C MET A 47 -2.94 -2.79 -9.75
N GLY A 48 -3.32 -2.99 -11.01
CA GLY A 48 -3.29 -1.96 -12.05
C GLY A 48 -4.20 -0.77 -11.72
N ILE A 49 -5.44 -1.02 -11.29
CA ILE A 49 -6.39 0.03 -10.89
C ILE A 49 -5.90 0.74 -9.63
N ALA A 50 -5.40 0.00 -8.64
CA ALA A 50 -4.82 0.57 -7.43
C ALA A 50 -3.61 1.48 -7.74
N ASN A 51 -2.72 1.05 -8.64
CA ASN A 51 -1.59 1.86 -9.09
C ASN A 51 -2.04 3.10 -9.85
N MET A 52 -3.08 3.01 -10.69
CA MET A 52 -3.63 4.17 -11.39
C MET A 52 -4.22 5.20 -10.41
N SER A 53 -4.94 4.74 -9.37
CA SER A 53 -5.46 5.61 -8.32
C SER A 53 -4.34 6.28 -7.49
N SER A 54 -3.26 5.55 -7.25
CA SER A 54 -2.07 6.06 -6.55
C SER A 54 -1.33 7.10 -7.39
N ALA A 55 -1.17 6.85 -8.69
CA ALA A 55 -0.56 7.78 -9.63
C ALA A 55 -1.40 9.06 -9.78
N LEU A 56 -2.73 8.94 -9.85
CA LEU A 56 -3.62 10.10 -9.91
C LEU A 56 -3.54 10.94 -8.63
N THR A 57 -3.49 10.29 -7.46
CA THR A 57 -3.30 10.97 -6.18
C THR A 57 -1.95 11.69 -6.13
N GLY A 58 -0.89 11.04 -6.61
CA GLY A 58 0.45 11.62 -6.73
C GLY A 58 0.56 12.79 -7.70
N PHE A 59 -0.34 12.86 -8.69
CA PHE A 59 -0.45 14.00 -9.60
C PHE A 59 -1.28 15.15 -9.01
N LEU A 60 -2.40 14.84 -8.36
CA LEU A 60 -3.29 15.84 -7.77
C LEU A 60 -2.66 16.58 -6.57
N ALA A 61 -1.81 15.90 -5.78
CA ALA A 61 -1.17 16.49 -4.61
C ALA A 61 -0.28 17.71 -4.94
N PRO A 62 0.74 17.62 -5.82
CA PRO A 62 1.58 18.76 -6.19
C PRO A 62 0.81 19.82 -7.00
N LEU A 63 -0.22 19.45 -7.78
CA LEU A 63 -1.08 20.43 -8.45
C LEU A 63 -1.85 21.29 -7.44
N THR A 64 -2.43 20.67 -6.42
CA THR A 64 -3.19 21.38 -5.39
C THR A 64 -2.27 22.31 -4.59
N VAL A 65 -1.06 21.83 -4.24
CA VAL A 65 -0.06 22.67 -3.55
C VAL A 65 0.44 23.80 -4.46
N GLY A 66 0.67 23.52 -5.74
CA GLY A 66 1.14 24.51 -6.72
C GLY A 66 0.18 25.68 -6.87
N ILE A 67 -1.11 25.41 -7.09
CA ILE A 67 -2.16 26.45 -7.18
C ILE A 67 -2.26 27.24 -5.87
N LEU A 68 -2.11 26.57 -4.73
CA LEU A 68 -2.23 27.23 -3.44
C LEU A 68 -1.03 28.12 -3.09
N THR A 69 0.11 27.91 -3.75
CA THR A 69 1.39 28.52 -3.41
C THR A 69 1.79 29.66 -4.36
N GLU A 70 1.04 29.86 -5.46
CA GLU A 70 1.30 30.91 -6.46
C GLU A 70 1.18 32.34 -5.92
N GLU A 71 0.35 32.58 -4.90
CA GLU A 71 0.10 33.95 -4.42
C GLU A 71 0.92 34.40 -3.20
N ASP A 72 1.24 33.55 -2.21
CA ASP A 72 2.11 33.93 -1.06
C ASP A 72 2.46 32.76 -0.12
N GLN A 73 3.74 32.53 0.23
CA GLN A 73 4.21 31.41 1.08
C GLN A 73 3.84 31.55 2.59
N SER A 74 2.59 31.83 2.94
CA SER A 74 2.17 32.04 4.33
C SER A 74 1.75 30.73 5.01
N LEU A 75 2.01 30.62 6.33
CA LEU A 75 1.58 29.48 7.17
C LEU A 75 0.06 29.20 7.11
N ARG A 76 -0.75 30.19 6.75
CA ARG A 76 -2.21 30.06 6.66
C ARG A 76 -2.63 29.25 5.44
N GLN A 77 -1.93 29.38 4.31
CA GLN A 77 -2.23 28.59 3.11
C GLN A 77 -1.79 27.14 3.27
N TRP A 78 -0.65 26.88 3.92
CA TRP A 78 -0.24 25.51 4.24
C TRP A 78 -1.27 24.77 5.11
N HIS A 79 -1.89 25.44 6.08
CA HIS A 79 -3.01 24.86 6.82
C HIS A 79 -4.21 24.51 5.93
N THR A 80 -4.53 25.35 4.96
CA THR A 80 -5.59 25.07 3.97
C THR A 80 -5.23 23.87 3.08
N ALA A 81 -3.98 23.76 2.62
CA ALA A 81 -3.50 22.60 1.85
C ALA A 81 -3.67 21.30 2.65
N PHE A 82 -3.20 21.28 3.91
CA PHE A 82 -3.36 20.11 4.77
C PHE A 82 -4.84 19.81 5.05
N GLY A 83 -5.68 20.84 5.20
CA GLY A 83 -7.12 20.69 5.36
C GLY A 83 -7.79 20.01 4.15
N ILE A 84 -7.45 20.42 2.93
CA ILE A 84 -7.95 19.80 1.69
C ILE A 84 -7.50 18.33 1.61
N THR A 85 -6.23 18.04 1.90
CA THR A 85 -5.71 16.67 1.93
C THR A 85 -6.45 15.80 2.95
N ILE A 86 -6.78 16.32 4.13
CA ILE A 86 -7.56 15.60 5.14
C ILE A 86 -8.97 15.28 4.61
N ILE A 87 -9.64 16.23 3.95
CA ILE A 87 -10.98 16.01 3.38
C ILE A 87 -10.94 14.91 2.32
N ILE A 88 -9.96 14.95 1.42
CA ILE A 88 -9.77 13.92 0.38
C ILE A 88 -9.54 12.55 1.04
N LEU A 89 -8.70 12.48 2.06
CA LEU A 89 -8.45 11.23 2.79
C LEU A 89 -9.70 10.68 3.47
N ILE A 90 -10.52 11.54 4.10
CA ILE A 90 -11.77 11.12 4.74
C ILE A 90 -12.75 10.59 3.69
N ILE A 91 -12.92 11.28 2.55
CA ILE A 91 -13.81 10.85 1.47
C ILE A 91 -13.34 9.49 0.92
N SER A 92 -12.04 9.35 0.64
CA SER A 92 -11.46 8.08 0.18
C SER A 92 -11.66 6.95 1.20
N ASN A 93 -11.50 7.24 2.48
CA ASN A 93 -11.73 6.26 3.54
C ASN A 93 -13.21 5.86 3.64
N LEU A 94 -14.14 6.81 3.51
CA LEU A 94 -15.58 6.53 3.48
C LEU A 94 -15.95 5.66 2.29
N VAL A 95 -15.46 6.00 1.09
CA VAL A 95 -15.67 5.17 -0.11
C VAL A 95 -15.12 3.77 0.11
N PHE A 96 -13.93 3.64 0.70
CA PHE A 96 -13.38 2.34 1.05
C PHE A 96 -14.29 1.60 2.03
N VAL A 97 -14.74 2.20 3.12
CA VAL A 97 -15.61 1.53 4.10
C VAL A 97 -16.94 1.07 3.50
N PHE A 98 -17.53 1.86 2.58
CA PHE A 98 -18.82 1.51 1.97
C PHE A 98 -18.70 0.48 0.83
N PHE A 99 -17.62 0.51 0.06
CA PHE A 99 -17.45 -0.35 -1.12
C PHE A 99 -16.50 -1.54 -0.89
N SER A 100 -15.71 -1.52 0.19
CA SER A 100 -14.88 -2.66 0.61
C SER A 100 -15.79 -3.76 1.13
N SER A 101 -15.97 -4.80 0.31
CA SER A 101 -16.54 -6.06 0.76
C SER A 101 -15.42 -7.02 1.11
N ALA A 102 -15.37 -7.45 2.36
CA ALA A 102 -14.40 -8.44 2.86
C ALA A 102 -14.87 -9.89 2.67
N GLN A 103 -15.95 -10.13 1.92
CA GLN A 103 -16.38 -11.49 1.59
C GLN A 103 -15.56 -12.04 0.42
N LYS A 104 -15.08 -13.29 0.57
CA LYS A 104 -14.62 -14.11 -0.56
C LYS A 104 -15.73 -14.11 -1.61
N GLN A 105 -15.40 -13.61 -2.79
CA GLN A 105 -16.38 -13.43 -3.85
C GLN A 105 -16.70 -14.77 -4.51
N ASP A 106 -17.99 -15.08 -4.69
CA ASP A 106 -18.49 -16.41 -5.09
C ASP A 106 -18.03 -16.86 -6.49
N TRP A 107 -17.61 -15.93 -7.35
CA TRP A 107 -17.04 -16.24 -8.67
C TRP A 107 -15.63 -16.82 -8.58
N LEU A 108 -14.97 -16.75 -7.41
CA LEU A 108 -13.78 -17.56 -7.10
C LEU A 108 -14.21 -19.00 -6.80
N SER A 109 -15.10 -19.54 -7.63
CA SER A 109 -15.41 -20.96 -7.70
C SER A 109 -14.15 -21.62 -8.22
N THR A 110 -13.24 -21.99 -7.32
CA THR A 110 -12.18 -22.86 -7.74
C THR A 110 -12.81 -24.17 -8.15
N ASP A 111 -12.72 -24.53 -9.43
CA ASP A 111 -12.78 -25.93 -9.78
C ASP A 111 -11.71 -26.62 -8.90
N PRO A 112 -12.08 -27.59 -8.04
CA PRO A 112 -11.14 -28.21 -7.10
C PRO A 112 -9.88 -28.78 -7.78
N LYS A 113 -9.89 -28.97 -9.11
CA LYS A 113 -8.74 -29.35 -9.92
C LYS A 113 -7.65 -28.27 -9.98
N ASN A 114 -8.00 -26.99 -10.13
CA ASN A 114 -7.01 -25.91 -10.34
C ASN A 114 -6.31 -25.51 -9.03
N ASN A 115 -7.01 -25.51 -7.88
CA ASN A 115 -6.38 -25.26 -6.57
C ASN A 115 -5.35 -26.34 -6.19
N ALA A 116 -5.65 -27.60 -6.52
CA ALA A 116 -4.73 -28.70 -6.26
C ALA A 116 -3.46 -28.57 -7.11
N GLU A 117 -3.59 -28.16 -8.37
CA GLU A 117 -2.48 -27.88 -9.27
C GLU A 117 -1.65 -26.66 -8.81
N ASP A 118 -2.27 -25.56 -8.38
CA ASP A 118 -1.57 -24.37 -7.88
C ASP A 118 -0.85 -24.61 -6.55
N MET A 119 -1.45 -25.36 -5.62
CA MET A 119 -0.78 -25.82 -4.40
C MET A 119 0.38 -26.79 -4.71
N THR A 120 0.20 -27.67 -5.69
CA THR A 120 1.27 -28.58 -6.12
C THR A 120 2.42 -27.83 -6.79
N TYR A 121 2.13 -26.84 -7.64
CA TYR A 121 3.16 -26.03 -8.29
C TYR A 121 3.95 -25.17 -7.28
N SER A 122 3.27 -24.57 -6.30
CA SER A 122 3.92 -23.77 -5.25
C SER A 122 4.79 -24.60 -4.31
N SER A 123 4.35 -25.80 -3.91
CA SER A 123 5.18 -26.74 -3.13
C SER A 123 6.38 -27.25 -3.93
N LEU A 124 6.19 -27.64 -5.19
CA LEU A 124 7.29 -28.05 -6.07
C LEU A 124 8.32 -26.94 -6.30
N LYS A 125 7.87 -25.69 -6.43
CA LYS A 125 8.78 -24.54 -6.60
C LYS A 125 9.56 -24.26 -5.33
N GLN A 126 8.93 -24.40 -4.15
CA GLN A 126 9.61 -24.29 -2.86
C GLN A 126 10.65 -25.39 -2.69
N ASP A 127 10.31 -26.65 -2.99
CA ASP A 127 11.25 -27.77 -2.89
C ASP A 127 12.44 -27.61 -3.83
N ASN A 128 12.19 -27.19 -5.08
CA ASN A 128 13.27 -26.92 -6.04
C ASN A 128 14.18 -25.76 -5.57
N PHE A 129 13.61 -24.71 -4.97
CA PHE A 129 14.39 -23.60 -4.42
C PHE A 129 15.26 -24.04 -3.24
N LEU A 130 14.70 -24.83 -2.31
CA LEU A 130 15.45 -25.37 -1.18
C LEU A 130 16.56 -26.33 -1.62
N ASN A 131 16.30 -27.15 -2.64
CA ASN A 131 17.30 -28.04 -3.23
C ASN A 131 18.41 -27.26 -3.94
N ASP A 132 18.10 -26.17 -4.65
CA ASP A 132 19.11 -25.31 -5.29
C ASP A 132 19.97 -24.57 -4.25
N PHE A 133 19.36 -24.11 -3.15
CA PHE A 133 20.08 -23.48 -2.04
C PHE A 133 21.04 -24.47 -1.37
N ASN A 134 20.54 -25.65 -0.99
CA ASN A 134 21.35 -26.69 -0.37
C ASN A 134 22.45 -27.23 -1.31
N SER A 135 22.17 -27.31 -2.61
CA SER A 135 23.16 -27.69 -3.62
C SER A 135 24.28 -26.66 -3.77
N LYS A 136 24.00 -25.37 -3.57
CA LYS A 136 25.01 -24.31 -3.64
C LYS A 136 25.88 -24.29 -2.39
N ASP A 137 25.30 -24.44 -1.20
CA ASP A 137 26.07 -24.48 0.05
C ASP A 137 27.00 -25.70 0.12
N LEU A 138 26.61 -26.83 -0.48
CA LEU A 138 27.42 -28.05 -0.52
C LEU A 138 28.62 -27.98 -1.50
N GLN A 139 28.63 -27.02 -2.43
CA GLN A 139 29.72 -26.81 -3.40
C GLN A 139 30.79 -25.81 -2.91
N VAL A 140 30.57 -25.16 -1.75
CA VAL A 140 31.48 -24.16 -1.16
C VAL A 140 32.21 -24.72 0.08
N LEU A 141 32.02 -26.00 0.39
CA LEU A 141 32.78 -26.79 1.38
C LEU A 141 33.69 -27.79 0.67
#